data_AF-A0A930P8N6-F1
#
_entry.id   AF-A0A930P8N6-F1
#
_cell.length_a   1.000
_cell.length_b   1.000
_cell.length_c   1.000
_cell.angle_alpha   90.00
_cell.angle_beta   90.00
_cell.angle_gamma   90.00
#
_symmetry.space_group_name_H-M   'P 1'
#
loop_
_entity.id
_entity.type
_entity.pdbx_description
1 polymer ?
#
loop_
_entity_poly.entity_id
_entity_poly.type
_entity_poly.pdbx_seq_one_letter_code
_entity_poly.pdbx_strand_id
1 'polypeptide(L)'
;MKIISLEQEEEVVRLYRSEKYTIKQICKMTGVVSEQTIYRILRERNIPKRKIRIITKKISVSLDHEAELILDKVKPKNLSKYICDIIKKQELLTK
;
A
#
# COMPACT_ATOMS: atom_id res chain seq x y z
N MET A 1 29.18 -9.62 4.17
CA MET A 1 27.89 -9.08 3.67
C MET A 1 27.10 -10.23 3.07
N LYS A 2 25.86 -10.48 3.50
CA LYS A 2 24.99 -11.43 2.79
C LYS A 2 24.61 -10.80 1.45
N ILE A 3 25.03 -11.44 0.36
CA ILE A 3 24.67 -11.06 -1.01
C ILE A 3 23.21 -11.48 -1.18
N ILE A 4 22.34 -10.54 -1.54
CA ILE A 4 20.94 -10.84 -1.88
C ILE A 4 20.93 -11.45 -3.28
N SER A 5 20.15 -12.51 -3.50
CA SER A 5 20.02 -13.09 -4.84
C SER A 5 19.20 -12.20 -5.76
N LEU A 6 19.41 -12.29 -7.07
CA LEU A 6 18.63 -11.55 -8.05
C LEU A 6 17.13 -11.83 -7.91
N GLU A 7 16.76 -13.08 -7.65
CA GLU A 7 15.37 -13.51 -7.39
C GLU A 7 14.76 -12.78 -6.19
N GLN A 8 15.51 -12.64 -5.09
CA GLN A 8 15.05 -11.90 -3.91
C GLN A 8 14.86 -10.41 -4.23
N GLU A 9 15.72 -9.81 -5.04
CA GLU A 9 15.54 -8.42 -5.46
C GLU A 9 14.30 -8.23 -6.33
N GLU A 10 14.08 -9.12 -7.29
CA GLU A 10 12.91 -9.10 -8.17
C GLU A 10 11.62 -9.25 -7.36
N GLU A 11 11.60 -10.16 -6.39
CA GLU A 11 10.47 -10.36 -5.50
C GLU A 11 10.22 -9.12 -4.62
N VAL A 12 11.27 -8.48 -4.10
CA VAL A 12 11.15 -7.20 -3.39
C VAL A 12 10.48 -6.14 -4.26
N VAL A 13 10.92 -6.01 -5.52
CA VAL A 13 10.36 -5.04 -6.47
C VAL A 13 8.89 -5.36 -6.76
N ARG A 14 8.56 -6.62 -7.01
CA ARG A 14 7.19 -7.08 -7.29
C ARG A 14 6.26 -6.77 -6.13
N LEU A 15 6.65 -7.13 -4.91
CA LEU A 15 5.86 -6.87 -3.69
C LEU A 15 5.75 -5.38 -3.40
N TYR A 16 6.82 -4.60 -3.62
CA TYR A 16 6.80 -3.16 -3.42
C TYR A 16 5.83 -2.46 -4.39
N ARG A 17 5.85 -2.81 -5.67
CA ARG A 17 4.96 -2.24 -6.69
C ARG A 17 3.49 -2.61 -6.49
N SER A 18 3.20 -3.73 -5.84
CA SER A 18 1.81 -4.11 -5.52
C SER A 18 1.09 -3.12 -4.60
N GLU A 19 1.84 -2.30 -3.85
CA GLU A 19 1.34 -1.40 -2.78
C GLU A 19 0.53 -2.08 -1.66
N LYS A 20 0.40 -3.41 -1.67
CA LYS A 20 -0.38 -4.17 -0.68
C LYS A 20 0.35 -4.33 0.64
N TYR A 21 1.68 -4.37 0.61
CA TYR A 21 2.53 -4.70 1.75
C TYR A 21 3.35 -3.51 2.25
N THR A 22 3.55 -3.41 3.56
CA THR A 22 4.51 -2.46 4.15
C THR A 22 5.95 -2.95 3.93
N ILE A 23 6.96 -2.07 4.05
CA ILE A 23 8.37 -2.48 3.92
C ILE A 23 8.71 -3.60 4.90
N LYS A 24 8.25 -3.49 6.15
CA LYS A 24 8.41 -4.54 7.17
C LYS A 24 7.79 -5.89 6.76
N GLN A 25 6.62 -5.88 6.11
CA GLN A 25 5.99 -7.10 5.59
C GLN A 25 6.81 -7.68 4.43
N ILE A 26 7.31 -6.82 3.53
CA ILE A 26 8.16 -7.24 2.42
C ILE A 26 9.43 -7.90 2.94
N CYS A 27 10.13 -7.31 3.93
CA CYS A 27 11.29 -7.93 4.57
C CYS A 27 11.00 -9.36 5.08
N LYS A 28 9.86 -9.55 5.74
CA LYS A 28 9.45 -10.87 6.24
C LYS A 28 9.18 -11.87 5.11
N MET A 29 8.53 -11.42 4.04
CA MET A 29 8.16 -12.28 2.91
C MET A 29 9.36 -12.68 2.05
N THR A 30 10.35 -11.79 1.89
CA THR A 30 11.52 -12.02 1.03
C THR A 30 12.75 -12.53 1.78
N GLY A 31 12.70 -12.58 3.11
CA GLY A 31 13.83 -12.93 3.96
C GLY A 31 14.93 -11.86 4.02
N VAL A 32 14.66 -10.66 3.49
CA VAL A 32 15.61 -9.55 3.54
C VAL A 32 15.68 -8.99 4.97
N VAL A 33 16.89 -9.00 5.53
CA VAL A 33 17.12 -8.77 6.96
C VAL A 33 16.81 -7.33 7.39
N SER A 34 16.97 -6.35 6.51
CA SER A 34 16.80 -4.93 6.88
C SER A 34 15.98 -4.15 5.86
N GLU A 35 15.18 -3.22 6.37
CA GLU A 35 14.45 -2.25 5.54
C GLU A 35 15.42 -1.38 4.72
N GLN A 36 16.61 -1.11 5.24
CA GLN A 36 17.61 -0.34 4.50
C GLN A 36 18.07 -1.05 3.23
N THR A 37 18.13 -2.38 3.26
CA THR A 37 18.46 -3.14 2.06
C THR A 37 17.34 -3.09 1.03
N ILE A 38 16.08 -3.08 1.46
CA ILE A 38 14.93 -2.83 0.57
C ILE A 38 15.08 -1.46 -0.09
N TYR A 39 15.33 -0.40 0.69
CA TYR A 39 15.51 0.94 0.12
C TYR A 39 16.72 1.03 -0.83
N ARG A 40 17.79 0.28 -0.56
CA ARG A 40 18.94 0.19 -1.48
C ARG A 40 18.53 -0.43 -2.82
N ILE A 41 17.86 -1.59 -2.80
CA ILE A 41 17.35 -2.25 -4.02
C ILE A 41 16.44 -1.31 -4.82
N LEU A 42 15.50 -0.63 -4.14
CA LEU A 42 14.60 0.31 -4.81
C LEU A 42 15.34 1.48 -5.46
N ARG A 43 16.39 2.01 -4.81
CA ARG A 43 17.23 3.06 -5.38
C ARG A 43 18.02 2.57 -6.60
N GLU A 44 18.67 1.42 -6.50
CA GLU A 44 19.47 0.81 -7.58
C GLU A 44 18.61 0.50 -8.81
N ARG A 45 17.33 0.16 -8.61
CA ARG A 45 16.34 -0.08 -9.67
C ARG A 45 15.60 1.18 -10.13
N ASN A 46 15.98 2.37 -9.67
CA ASN A 46 15.32 3.65 -9.97
C ASN A 46 13.81 3.66 -9.69
N ILE A 47 13.38 2.96 -8.64
CA ILE A 47 11.96 2.88 -8.27
C ILE A 47 11.62 4.04 -7.34
N PRO A 48 10.64 4.89 -7.71
CA PRO A 48 10.26 6.03 -6.88
C PRO A 48 9.65 5.58 -5.56
N LYS A 49 9.80 6.44 -4.55
CA LYS A 49 9.11 6.27 -3.27
C LYS A 49 7.59 6.36 -3.48
N ARG A 50 6.83 5.55 -2.75
CA ARG A 50 5.37 5.64 -2.74
C ARG A 50 4.95 7.05 -2.32
N LYS A 51 3.92 7.59 -3.00
CA LYS A 51 3.37 8.90 -2.65
C LYS A 51 2.80 8.85 -1.23
N ILE A 52 3.20 9.80 -0.41
CA ILE A 52 2.62 9.97 0.93
C ILE A 52 1.27 10.66 0.75
N ARG A 53 0.20 10.04 1.25
CA ARG A 53 -1.12 10.67 1.25
C ARG A 53 -1.13 11.81 2.27
N ILE A 54 -1.39 13.02 1.80
CA ILE A 54 -1.62 14.18 2.67
C ILE A 54 -3.05 14.11 3.19
N ILE A 55 -3.22 14.09 4.51
CA ILE A 55 -4.53 14.11 5.17
C ILE A 55 -4.83 15.57 5.48
N THR A 56 -5.81 16.15 4.79
CA THR A 56 -6.19 17.56 4.95
C THR A 56 -7.26 17.77 5.99
N LYS A 57 -8.19 16.82 6.13
CA LYS A 57 -9.32 16.90 7.08
C LYS A 57 -9.68 15.52 7.58
N LYS A 58 -10.09 15.43 8.85
CA LYS A 58 -10.73 14.25 9.44
C LYS A 58 -12.21 14.55 9.64
N ILE A 59 -13.06 13.62 9.27
CA ILE A 59 -14.52 13.71 9.38
C ILE A 59 -14.98 12.42 10.08
N SER A 60 -15.90 12.54 11.03
CA SER A 60 -16.61 11.39 11.61
C SER A 60 -17.91 11.19 10.85
N VAL A 61 -18.20 9.95 10.45
CA VAL A 61 -19.41 9.61 9.70
C VAL A 61 -20.06 8.40 10.36
N SER A 62 -21.36 8.49 10.62
CA SER A 62 -22.16 7.33 11.03
C SER A 62 -22.58 6.56 9.79
N LEU A 63 -22.37 5.25 9.81
CA LEU A 63 -22.76 4.36 8.71
C LEU A 63 -24.11 3.73 9.02
N ASP A 64 -24.93 3.55 8.00
CA ASP A 64 -26.11 2.70 8.10
C ASP A 64 -25.71 1.21 8.04
N HIS A 65 -26.68 0.34 8.30
CA HIS A 65 -26.45 -1.10 8.36
C HIS A 65 -25.98 -1.69 7.02
N GLU A 66 -26.51 -1.19 5.89
CA GLU A 66 -26.11 -1.68 4.57
C GLU A 66 -24.65 -1.31 4.25
N ALA A 67 -24.24 -0.08 4.53
CA ALA A 67 -22.87 0.38 4.35
C ALA A 67 -21.89 -0.37 5.25
N GLU A 68 -22.27 -0.67 6.49
CA GLU A 68 -21.49 -1.50 7.41
C GLU A 68 -21.24 -2.90 6.83
N LEU A 69 -22.30 -3.57 6.36
CA LEU A 69 -22.20 -4.90 5.73
C LEU A 69 -21.28 -4.91 4.50
N ILE A 70 -21.31 -3.84 3.69
CA ILE A 70 -20.42 -3.70 2.53
C ILE A 70 -18.96 -3.57 3.00
N LEU A 71 -18.69 -2.74 4.01
CA LEU A 71 -17.35 -2.58 4.55
C LEU A 71 -16.80 -3.87 5.14
N ASP A 72 -17.64 -4.64 5.82
CA ASP A 72 -17.27 -5.94 6.40
C ASP A 72 -16.97 -7.00 5.35
N LYS A 73 -17.59 -6.94 4.17
CA LYS A 73 -17.24 -7.80 3.03
C LYS A 73 -15.91 -7.40 2.40
N VAL A 74 -15.66 -6.09 2.26
CA VAL A 74 -14.48 -5.58 1.57
C VAL A 74 -13.21 -5.62 2.44
N LYS A 75 -13.35 -5.43 3.76
CA LYS A 75 -12.25 -5.36 4.75
C LYS A 75 -11.04 -4.57 4.25
N PRO A 76 -11.21 -3.27 3.93
CA PRO A 76 -10.12 -2.48 3.40
C PRO A 76 -9.01 -2.33 4.45
N LYS A 77 -7.75 -2.55 4.06
CA LYS A 77 -6.57 -2.32 4.91
C LYS A 77 -6.50 -0.89 5.47
N ASN A 78 -7.03 0.09 4.73
CA ASN A 78 -7.13 1.48 5.16
C ASN A 78 -8.50 2.04 4.78
N LEU A 79 -9.42 2.10 5.75
CA LEU A 79 -10.79 2.56 5.53
C LEU A 79 -10.86 3.97 4.95
N SER A 80 -10.08 4.92 5.49
CA SER A 80 -10.07 6.29 4.96
C SER A 80 -9.59 6.36 3.51
N LYS A 81 -8.65 5.50 3.09
CA LYS A 81 -8.20 5.45 1.69
C LYS A 81 -9.33 4.96 0.80
N TYR A 82 -9.95 3.88 1.23
CA TYR A 82 -11.05 3.26 0.52
C TYR A 82 -12.21 4.24 0.29
N ILE A 83 -12.65 4.95 1.34
CA ILE A 83 -13.71 5.95 1.24
C ILE A 83 -13.30 7.10 0.30
N CYS A 84 -12.08 7.66 0.45
CA CYS A 84 -11.61 8.72 -0.45
C CYS A 84 -11.56 8.27 -1.92
N ASP A 85 -11.16 7.03 -2.18
CA ASP A 85 -11.09 6.49 -3.54
C ASP A 85 -12.48 6.26 -4.14
N ILE A 86 -13.48 5.85 -3.33
CA ILE A 86 -14.88 5.78 -3.76
C ILE A 86 -15.42 7.16 -4.12
N ILE A 87 -15.23 8.16 -3.24
CA ILE A 87 -15.72 9.53 -3.47
C ILE A 87 -15.16 10.08 -4.79
N LYS A 88 -13.85 9.90 -5.03
CA LYS A 88 -13.22 10.31 -6.30
C LYS A 88 -13.80 9.58 -7.50
N LYS A 89 -13.98 8.25 -7.39
CA LYS A 89 -14.55 7.45 -8.48
C LYS A 89 -15.97 7.88 -8.84
N GLN A 90 -16.79 8.25 -7.86
CA GLN A 90 -18.12 8.80 -8.12
C GLN A 90 -18.03 10.09 -8.93
N GLU A 91 -17.16 11.04 -8.57
CA GLU A 91 -16.99 12.28 -9.35
C GLU A 91 -16.60 12.02 -10.82
N LEU A 92 -15.77 11.01 -11.06
CA LEU A 92 -15.32 10.61 -12.39
C LEU A 92 -16.41 9.94 -13.25
N LEU A 93 -17.47 9.41 -12.64
CA LEU A 93 -18.59 8.76 -13.34
C LEU A 93 -19.71 9.74 -13.68
N THR A 94 -19.77 10.88 -12.99
CA THR A 94 -20.79 11.92 -13.20
C THR A 94 -20.32 13.03 -14.16
N LYS A 95 -19.10 12.94 -14.68
CA LYS A 95 -18.54 13.80 -15.73
C LYS A 95 -18.47 13.04 -17.05
#